data_AF-A0AA42ZG21-F1
#
_entry.id   AF-A0AA42ZG21-F1
#
_cell.length_a   1.000
_cell.length_b   1.000
_cell.length_c   1.000
_cell.angle_alpha   90.00
_cell.angle_beta   90.00
_cell.angle_gamma   90.00
#
_symmetry.space_group_name_H-M   'P 1'
#
loop_
_entity.id
_entity.type
_entity.pdbx_description
1 polymer ?
#
loop_
_entity_poly.entity_id
_entity_poly.type
_entity_poly.pdbx_seq_one_letter_code
_entity_poly.pdbx_strand_id
1 'polypeptide(L)'
;MTYRTFGSKAASGNTIAQIIMVAACVLLLLVVPHSAIAQQDGATNQEDIDLGCHTFTRYRQLTGDSEMRAACPTEGVCDDPLIRDSWLVEPGQPVQTIRAFFHVAAEEDCSNPVISEEDLLDAFDSLNAQFLPYGIQFECQWDLVCDSGFAILESFAEINAMKNYSAVEPDHYLNICVGRLRIEGMGWFSMGTFPWSSWSLIYAGGIIMDYRHMPPTNYSTLTHEVGHNLGLHHTHHGTTEVSQCGPCYEMPQAEGRDTVGDLCSDTPPTIPWYGVCGMILGSDPCSGVPWPPGDPENYMSYRQSHCRSAFTQQQAARMHCWTRDLLMGWIKTADIETDITDGPSPLQVNFSGIPHKEILSWHWDFGDGNSAYVQNPVHAYNQAGLFDVTLTIEATDGEFYNLQQELIWAQAESLIVPIVTAAVGQSCRVDIYATNTLPTSEIVLPFSWAGPLEVQFDSASTYGLRSTAFDSRGMINLSPANKRGVYRFRSTEGYQLPPDSGAIVSLYFTCPNGVTGDTNPVTITSYGGYAALFTTSRGSVTPMQVAGALVVCIPGDINNDGLGPDISDLVYMVDYMFNGGPPPEVPATADVDGSGGLIDIADLVYLVDFMFTGGPAPECAI
;
A
#
# COMPACT_ATOMS: atom_id res chain seq x y z
N MET A 1 26.50 32.05 -21.15
CA MET A 1 26.79 33.23 -20.32
C MET A 1 27.56 32.75 -19.10
N THR A 2 28.89 32.62 -19.22
CA THR A 2 29.90 33.47 -18.55
C THR A 2 29.80 33.50 -17.01
N TYR A 3 30.61 32.66 -16.35
CA TYR A 3 31.59 33.12 -15.35
C TYR A 3 32.81 32.18 -15.38
N ARG A 4 33.99 32.78 -15.51
CA ARG A 4 35.33 32.18 -15.60
C ARG A 4 36.18 32.79 -14.49
N THR A 5 36.95 31.98 -13.76
CA THR A 5 38.32 32.27 -13.24
C THR A 5 38.87 30.97 -12.64
N PHE A 6 39.78 30.24 -13.29
CA PHE A 6 41.25 30.39 -13.46
C PHE A 6 42.12 29.85 -12.29
N GLY A 7 42.99 28.87 -12.61
CA GLY A 7 44.24 28.56 -11.91
C GLY A 7 44.60 27.07 -11.81
N SER A 8 45.08 26.43 -12.89
CA SER A 8 46.49 25.95 -13.12
C SER A 8 46.86 24.65 -12.37
N LYS A 9 47.51 23.59 -12.87
CA LYS A 9 48.51 23.27 -13.94
C LYS A 9 48.37 21.74 -14.24
N ALA A 10 48.24 21.28 -15.49
CA ALA A 10 49.27 20.89 -16.49
C ALA A 10 49.81 19.44 -16.41
N ALA A 11 49.46 18.61 -17.42
CA ALA A 11 50.27 17.58 -18.14
C ALA A 11 49.34 16.77 -19.09
N SER A 12 49.29 17.05 -20.41
CA SER A 12 49.94 16.29 -21.53
C SER A 12 49.70 14.77 -21.52
N GLY A 13 49.24 14.06 -22.56
CA GLY A 13 48.89 14.39 -23.94
C GLY A 13 48.46 13.14 -24.75
N ASN A 14 47.92 13.39 -25.94
CA ASN A 14 47.96 12.63 -27.21
C ASN A 14 47.64 11.12 -27.35
N THR A 15 46.58 10.88 -28.16
CA THR A 15 46.44 10.01 -29.36
C THR A 15 46.41 8.47 -29.30
N ILE A 16 45.23 7.93 -29.65
CA ILE A 16 44.90 6.98 -30.76
C ILE A 16 45.52 5.56 -30.79
N ALA A 17 44.61 4.57 -30.68
CA ALA A 17 44.47 3.28 -31.38
C ALA A 17 45.12 1.96 -30.88
N GLN A 18 44.23 0.94 -30.76
CA GLN A 18 44.40 -0.53 -30.96
C GLN A 18 45.08 -1.32 -29.81
N ILE A 19 44.70 -2.54 -29.36
CA ILE A 19 43.91 -3.65 -29.93
C ILE A 19 43.67 -4.76 -28.83
N ILE A 20 42.47 -5.36 -28.79
CA ILE A 20 42.11 -6.79 -28.53
C ILE A 20 42.05 -7.44 -27.10
N MET A 21 40.86 -8.02 -26.86
CA MET A 21 40.41 -9.21 -26.07
C MET A 21 39.86 -9.12 -24.62
N VAL A 22 38.51 -9.15 -24.55
CA VAL A 22 37.62 -10.11 -23.82
C VAL A 22 37.22 -9.84 -22.34
N ALA A 23 35.89 -9.65 -22.20
CA ALA A 23 34.95 -10.02 -21.12
C ALA A 23 34.88 -9.21 -19.80
N ALA A 24 33.77 -8.46 -19.67
CA ALA A 24 32.62 -8.71 -18.77
C ALA A 24 32.09 -7.46 -18.00
N CYS A 25 30.78 -7.24 -18.14
CA CYS A 25 29.82 -6.52 -17.28
C CYS A 25 30.09 -5.03 -16.99
N VAL A 26 29.53 -4.11 -17.79
CA VAL A 26 28.16 -3.53 -17.76
C VAL A 26 28.06 -2.28 -16.88
N LEU A 27 27.92 -1.16 -17.59
CA LEU A 27 27.44 0.15 -17.17
C LEU A 27 26.11 0.03 -16.41
N LEU A 28 25.98 0.72 -15.27
CA LEU A 28 24.70 1.06 -14.67
C LEU A 28 24.51 2.57 -14.80
N LEU A 29 23.61 2.94 -15.73
CA LEU A 29 23.04 4.26 -15.86
C LEU A 29 21.99 4.47 -14.77
N LEU A 30 21.93 5.72 -14.33
CA LEU A 30 21.05 6.31 -13.33
C LEU A 30 19.58 5.93 -13.53
N VAL A 31 19.08 5.10 -12.64
CA VAL A 31 17.67 5.04 -12.23
C VAL A 31 17.64 5.66 -10.84
N VAL A 32 16.82 6.70 -10.64
CA VAL A 32 16.46 7.15 -9.29
C VAL A 32 15.35 6.22 -8.82
N PRO A 33 15.57 5.34 -7.82
CA PRO A 33 14.51 4.50 -7.32
C PRO A 33 13.62 5.32 -6.38
N HIS A 34 12.31 5.08 -6.49
CA HIS A 34 11.38 5.25 -5.39
C HIS A 34 11.83 4.31 -4.26
N SER A 35 12.60 4.86 -3.32
CA SER A 35 12.87 4.26 -2.02
C SER A 35 13.22 5.40 -1.07
N ALA A 36 12.19 5.99 -0.46
CA ALA A 36 12.34 6.67 0.82
C ALA A 36 11.66 5.81 1.90
N ILE A 37 11.90 4.50 1.85
CA ILE A 37 11.98 3.73 3.10
C ILE A 37 13.31 4.16 3.69
N ALA A 38 13.28 4.80 4.85
CA ALA A 38 14.48 5.07 5.63
C ALA A 38 15.17 3.73 5.87
N GLN A 39 16.28 3.52 5.17
CA GLN A 39 17.20 2.42 5.40
C GLN A 39 17.82 2.65 6.78
N GLN A 40 17.21 2.10 7.84
CA GLN A 40 17.98 1.72 9.01
C GLN A 40 18.80 0.48 8.62
N ASP A 41 20.09 0.55 8.97
CA ASP A 41 21.11 -0.41 8.61
C ASP A 41 20.71 -1.86 8.88
N GLY A 42 21.16 -2.74 7.98
CA GLY A 42 20.92 -4.17 8.06
C GLY A 42 21.41 -4.78 9.37
N ALA A 43 20.46 -5.31 10.14
CA ALA A 43 20.68 -6.40 11.07
C ALA A 43 19.90 -7.62 10.55
N THR A 44 20.56 -8.48 9.78
CA THR A 44 20.19 -9.89 9.73
C THR A 44 20.54 -10.50 11.08
N ASN A 45 19.70 -10.25 12.07
CA ASN A 45 19.55 -11.06 13.26
C ASN A 45 18.05 -11.18 13.45
N GLN A 46 17.62 -12.40 13.71
CA GLN A 46 16.37 -12.72 14.35
C GLN A 46 16.43 -12.09 15.75
N GLU A 47 16.32 -10.75 15.82
CA GLU A 47 16.17 -10.03 17.07
C GLU A 47 14.83 -10.45 17.63
N ASP A 48 14.88 -11.06 18.82
CA ASP A 48 13.73 -11.41 19.63
C ASP A 48 12.68 -10.30 19.50
N ILE A 49 11.49 -10.67 19.04
CA ILE A 49 10.29 -9.84 19.13
C ILE A 49 10.10 -9.63 20.63
N ASP A 50 10.70 -8.56 21.17
CA ASP A 50 10.73 -8.29 22.60
C ASP A 50 9.26 -8.22 23.05
N LEU A 51 8.87 -9.12 23.94
CA LEU A 51 7.50 -9.47 24.32
C LEU A 51 6.84 -8.37 25.18
N GLY A 52 7.01 -7.10 24.79
CA GLY A 52 6.81 -5.91 25.60
C GLY A 52 5.53 -5.12 25.30
N CYS A 53 4.38 -5.76 25.05
CA CYS A 53 3.08 -5.07 24.92
C CYS A 53 2.57 -4.48 26.26
N HIS A 54 3.43 -3.97 27.12
CA HIS A 54 3.11 -3.80 28.53
C HIS A 54 2.97 -2.36 29.00
N THR A 55 1.89 -2.15 29.72
CA THR A 55 1.76 -1.30 30.92
C THR A 55 2.75 -1.66 32.05
N PHE A 56 4.02 -2.02 31.77
CA PHE A 56 4.91 -2.55 32.81
C PHE A 56 6.41 -2.32 32.61
N THR A 57 6.92 -1.30 33.28
CA THR A 57 8.34 -1.09 33.55
C THR A 57 8.78 -1.88 34.79
N ARG A 58 8.73 -3.22 34.74
CA ARG A 58 9.37 -4.08 35.77
C ARG A 58 10.68 -4.72 35.29
N TYR A 59 11.04 -4.53 34.01
CA TYR A 59 12.29 -5.08 33.44
C TYR A 59 13.52 -4.18 33.66
N ARG A 60 13.35 -2.86 33.78
CA ARG A 60 14.48 -1.91 33.93
C ARG A 60 15.10 -1.81 35.33
N GLN A 61 14.59 -2.57 36.31
CA GLN A 61 15.17 -2.64 37.67
C GLN A 61 16.51 -3.39 37.73
N LEU A 62 17.01 -3.95 36.63
CA LEU A 62 18.26 -4.72 36.61
C LEU A 62 19.53 -3.92 36.25
N THR A 63 19.43 -2.69 35.75
CA THR A 63 20.59 -2.02 35.12
C THR A 63 21.15 -0.79 35.84
N GLY A 64 20.64 -0.46 37.03
CA GLY A 64 21.30 0.42 38.02
C GLY A 64 22.07 1.62 37.46
N ASP A 65 21.38 2.74 37.23
CA ASP A 65 22.05 4.02 36.99
C ASP A 65 21.30 5.16 37.67
N SER A 66 22.04 6.13 38.19
CA SER A 66 21.53 7.18 39.08
C SER A 66 22.09 8.54 38.69
N GLU A 67 21.25 9.48 38.24
CA GLU A 67 21.48 10.92 38.41
C GLU A 67 20.17 11.73 38.21
N MET A 68 19.93 12.72 39.09
CA MET A 68 18.71 13.54 39.19
C MET A 68 18.70 14.75 38.24
N ARG A 69 17.60 14.93 37.49
CA ARG A 69 16.97 16.22 37.11
C ARG A 69 15.44 16.05 37.06
N ALA A 70 14.70 17.16 37.17
CA ALA A 70 13.26 17.26 37.47
C ALA A 70 12.28 16.36 36.70
N ALA A 71 11.13 16.07 37.35
CA ALA A 71 9.92 15.37 36.87
C ALA A 71 10.12 13.91 36.40
N CYS A 72 9.02 13.17 36.36
CA CYS A 72 8.99 11.91 35.62
C CYS A 72 9.32 12.19 34.14
N PRO A 73 10.06 11.32 33.43
CA PRO A 73 10.27 11.50 32.00
C PRO A 73 8.91 11.61 31.30
N THR A 74 8.77 12.63 30.47
CA THR A 74 7.61 12.84 29.61
C THR A 74 7.75 11.98 28.37
N GLU A 75 6.64 11.37 27.94
CA GLU A 75 6.57 10.54 26.73
C GLU A 75 6.16 11.36 25.51
N GLY A 76 5.51 12.51 25.72
CA GLY A 76 5.16 13.44 24.65
C GLY A 76 4.63 14.77 25.15
N VAL A 77 4.15 15.58 24.21
CA VAL A 77 3.67 16.95 24.48
C VAL A 77 2.46 16.97 25.42
N CYS A 78 1.67 15.89 25.44
CA CYS A 78 0.49 15.76 26.29
C CYS A 78 0.80 15.51 27.78
N ASP A 79 2.07 15.33 28.14
CA ASP A 79 2.52 15.28 29.53
C ASP A 79 2.90 16.67 30.07
N ASP A 80 3.00 17.69 29.21
CA ASP A 80 3.12 19.08 29.65
C ASP A 80 1.76 19.56 30.16
N PRO A 81 1.64 20.01 31.43
CA PRO A 81 0.37 20.41 32.01
C PRO A 81 -0.28 21.60 31.29
N LEU A 82 0.51 22.51 30.69
CA LEU A 82 -0.06 23.62 29.92
C LEU A 82 -0.70 23.15 28.62
N ILE A 83 -0.14 22.11 28.00
CA ILE A 83 -0.67 21.51 26.78
C ILE A 83 -1.87 20.64 27.15
N ARG A 84 -1.72 19.72 28.11
CA ARG A 84 -2.80 18.86 28.61
C ARG A 84 -4.01 19.69 29.03
N ASP A 85 -3.85 20.71 29.86
CA ASP A 85 -4.98 21.48 30.39
C ASP A 85 -5.65 22.39 29.35
N SER A 86 -5.04 22.58 28.18
CA SER A 86 -5.72 23.21 27.04
C SER A 86 -6.83 22.33 26.44
N TRP A 87 -6.89 21.05 26.83
CA TRP A 87 -7.90 20.06 26.42
C TRP A 87 -8.94 19.73 27.50
N LEU A 88 -9.04 20.52 28.58
CA LEU A 88 -10.09 20.34 29.58
C LEU A 88 -11.48 20.38 28.92
N VAL A 89 -12.34 19.44 29.33
CA VAL A 89 -13.65 19.24 28.68
C VAL A 89 -14.64 20.26 29.22
N GLU A 90 -15.05 21.19 28.36
CA GLU A 90 -16.00 22.24 28.73
C GLU A 90 -17.46 21.82 28.48
N PRO A 91 -18.43 22.32 29.27
CA PRO A 91 -19.85 22.03 29.03
C PRO A 91 -20.29 22.43 27.61
N GLY A 92 -20.82 21.46 26.87
CA GLY A 92 -21.30 21.68 25.49
C GLY A 92 -20.24 21.50 24.41
N GLN A 93 -19.01 21.10 24.75
CA GLN A 93 -18.01 20.65 23.78
C GLN A 93 -18.53 19.45 22.99
N PRO A 94 -18.26 19.36 21.66
CA PRO A 94 -18.63 18.19 20.86
C PRO A 94 -18.01 16.90 21.41
N VAL A 95 -18.77 15.80 21.35
CA VAL A 95 -18.29 14.47 21.74
C VAL A 95 -17.39 13.92 20.64
N GLN A 96 -16.19 13.47 21.01
CA GLN A 96 -15.25 12.78 20.14
C GLN A 96 -15.65 11.31 20.01
N THR A 97 -15.91 10.85 18.78
CA THR A 97 -16.17 9.43 18.50
C THR A 97 -14.88 8.73 18.12
N ILE A 98 -14.51 7.67 18.85
CA ILE A 98 -13.37 6.80 18.56
C ILE A 98 -13.89 5.50 17.93
N ARG A 99 -13.30 5.07 16.81
CA ARG A 99 -13.60 3.78 16.19
C ARG A 99 -12.89 2.67 16.96
N ALA A 100 -13.64 1.66 17.40
CA ALA A 100 -13.09 0.48 18.05
C ALA A 100 -13.55 -0.79 17.33
N PHE A 101 -12.69 -1.80 17.28
CA PHE A 101 -12.98 -3.08 16.64
C PHE A 101 -12.70 -4.22 17.62
N PHE A 102 -13.72 -5.02 17.94
CA PHE A 102 -13.60 -6.15 18.84
C PHE A 102 -13.38 -7.44 18.07
N HIS A 103 -12.31 -8.17 18.44
CA HIS A 103 -11.98 -9.47 17.87
C HIS A 103 -12.24 -10.56 18.89
N VAL A 104 -13.36 -11.28 18.73
CA VAL A 104 -13.82 -12.25 19.72
C VAL A 104 -13.37 -13.65 19.32
N ALA A 105 -12.52 -14.28 20.14
CA ALA A 105 -12.11 -15.66 19.91
C ALA A 105 -13.32 -16.61 19.92
N ALA A 106 -13.35 -17.54 18.97
CA ALA A 106 -14.36 -18.59 18.83
C ALA A 106 -13.70 -19.92 18.43
N GLU A 107 -14.48 -20.98 18.36
CA GLU A 107 -14.02 -22.25 17.80
C GLU A 107 -13.81 -22.14 16.28
N GLU A 108 -13.14 -23.13 15.68
CA GLU A 108 -12.75 -23.12 14.26
C GLU A 108 -13.93 -22.98 13.28
N ASP A 109 -15.12 -23.45 13.66
CA ASP A 109 -16.36 -23.30 12.89
C ASP A 109 -17.15 -22.02 13.23
N CYS A 110 -16.51 -21.07 13.91
CA CYS A 110 -17.10 -19.85 14.47
C CYS A 110 -18.17 -20.09 15.54
N SER A 111 -18.30 -21.32 16.05
CA SER A 111 -19.21 -21.61 17.16
C SER A 111 -18.60 -21.25 18.52
N ASN A 112 -19.44 -21.16 19.55
CA ASN A 112 -19.03 -20.99 20.95
C ASN A 112 -18.04 -19.84 21.21
N PRO A 113 -18.37 -18.59 20.82
CA PRO A 113 -17.51 -17.45 21.10
C PRO A 113 -17.24 -17.30 22.61
N VAL A 114 -16.07 -16.76 22.96
CA VAL A 114 -15.65 -16.61 24.37
C VAL A 114 -16.54 -15.65 25.16
N ILE A 115 -17.22 -14.74 24.47
CA ILE A 115 -18.25 -13.84 24.98
C ILE A 115 -19.46 -13.87 24.04
N SER A 116 -20.66 -13.75 24.57
CA SER A 116 -21.87 -13.73 23.74
C SER A 116 -22.06 -12.35 23.07
N GLU A 117 -22.85 -12.30 21.99
CA GLU A 117 -23.20 -11.04 21.34
C GLU A 117 -23.96 -10.08 22.28
N GLU A 118 -24.84 -10.63 23.15
CA GLU A 118 -25.56 -9.84 24.15
C GLU A 118 -24.61 -9.20 25.16
N ASP A 119 -23.64 -9.96 25.68
CA ASP A 119 -22.66 -9.46 26.64
C ASP A 119 -21.68 -8.46 25.99
N LEU A 120 -21.38 -8.64 24.69
CA LEU A 120 -20.56 -7.70 23.92
C LEU A 120 -21.28 -6.35 23.73
N LEU A 121 -22.57 -6.37 23.43
CA LEU A 121 -23.39 -5.16 23.36
C LEU A 121 -23.47 -4.46 24.73
N ASP A 122 -23.62 -5.21 25.82
CA ASP A 122 -23.57 -4.66 27.19
C ASP A 122 -22.19 -4.03 27.48
N ALA A 123 -21.11 -4.60 26.95
CA ALA A 123 -19.78 -4.00 27.01
C ALA A 123 -19.70 -2.65 26.27
N PHE A 124 -20.33 -2.52 25.10
CA PHE A 124 -20.35 -1.27 24.34
C PHE A 124 -21.14 -0.19 25.05
N ASP A 125 -22.33 -0.54 25.55
CA ASP A 125 -23.18 0.38 26.30
C ASP A 125 -22.48 0.85 27.57
N SER A 126 -21.86 -0.07 28.30
CA SER A 126 -21.08 0.25 29.49
C SER A 126 -19.88 1.15 29.18
N LEU A 127 -19.10 0.84 28.14
CA LEU A 127 -17.95 1.64 27.74
C LEU A 127 -18.38 3.08 27.40
N ASN A 128 -19.40 3.23 26.56
CA ASN A 128 -19.93 4.54 26.20
C ASN A 128 -20.49 5.30 27.40
N ALA A 129 -21.24 4.64 28.28
CA ALA A 129 -21.78 5.28 29.49
C ALA A 129 -20.68 5.84 30.40
N GLN A 130 -19.50 5.20 30.44
CA GLN A 130 -18.39 5.58 31.31
C GLN A 130 -17.50 6.67 30.72
N PHE A 131 -17.38 6.75 29.38
CA PHE A 131 -16.57 7.78 28.70
C PHE A 131 -17.35 9.03 28.28
N LEU A 132 -18.67 8.90 28.05
CA LEU A 132 -19.50 10.02 27.57
C LEU A 132 -19.45 11.28 28.46
N PRO A 133 -19.42 11.19 29.80
CA PRO A 133 -19.26 12.37 30.67
C PRO A 133 -17.96 13.15 30.44
N TYR A 134 -16.97 12.53 29.80
CA TYR A 134 -15.65 13.09 29.48
C TYR A 134 -15.53 13.44 27.99
N GLY A 135 -16.65 13.54 27.28
CA GLY A 135 -16.68 13.97 25.88
C GLY A 135 -16.10 12.95 24.90
N ILE A 136 -16.04 11.67 25.27
CA ILE A 136 -15.56 10.58 24.41
C ILE A 136 -16.67 9.54 24.27
N GLN A 137 -16.90 9.06 23.06
CA GLN A 137 -17.75 7.91 22.77
C GLN A 137 -17.04 6.97 21.80
N PHE A 138 -17.49 5.73 21.74
CA PHE A 138 -16.94 4.68 20.91
C PHE A 138 -17.99 4.19 19.92
N GLU A 139 -17.60 4.11 18.66
CA GLU A 139 -18.30 3.34 17.66
C GLU A 139 -17.61 1.98 17.53
N CYS A 140 -18.31 0.95 17.99
CA CYS A 140 -17.76 -0.39 18.06
C CYS A 140 -18.26 -1.26 16.90
N GLN A 141 -17.33 -1.91 16.21
CA GLN A 141 -17.59 -3.04 15.33
C GLN A 141 -17.00 -4.31 15.94
N TRP A 142 -17.39 -5.48 15.44
CA TRP A 142 -16.82 -6.74 15.91
C TRP A 142 -16.82 -7.83 14.86
N ASP A 143 -15.89 -8.77 15.03
CA ASP A 143 -15.84 -10.04 14.31
C ASP A 143 -15.56 -11.22 15.24
N LEU A 144 -15.69 -12.41 14.67
CA LEU A 144 -15.27 -13.65 15.32
C LEU A 144 -13.92 -14.09 14.74
N VAL A 145 -12.97 -14.35 15.62
CA VAL A 145 -11.72 -15.01 15.29
C VAL A 145 -11.94 -16.51 15.37
N CYS A 146 -12.34 -17.12 14.25
CA CYS A 146 -12.74 -18.52 14.15
C CYS A 146 -11.53 -19.46 14.03
N ASP A 147 -10.76 -19.56 15.11
CA ASP A 147 -9.61 -20.46 15.20
C ASP A 147 -9.52 -21.01 16.63
N SER A 148 -9.69 -22.34 16.75
CA SER A 148 -9.61 -23.02 18.04
C SER A 148 -8.24 -22.86 18.73
N GLY A 149 -7.18 -22.54 17.98
CA GLY A 149 -5.86 -22.18 18.49
C GLY A 149 -5.84 -20.87 19.28
N PHE A 150 -6.81 -19.98 19.09
CA PHE A 150 -6.96 -18.74 19.84
C PHE A 150 -8.05 -18.81 20.94
N ALA A 151 -8.74 -19.95 21.07
CA ALA A 151 -9.77 -20.13 22.09
C ALA A 151 -9.22 -20.10 23.53
N ILE A 152 -7.94 -20.45 23.72
CA ILE A 152 -7.18 -20.31 24.97
C ILE A 152 -5.77 -19.83 24.62
N LEU A 153 -5.35 -18.72 25.22
CA LEU A 153 -4.02 -18.12 25.01
C LEU A 153 -3.18 -18.33 26.28
N GLU A 154 -2.11 -19.12 26.16
CA GLU A 154 -1.23 -19.54 27.24
C GLU A 154 0.13 -18.82 27.21
N SER A 155 0.41 -18.06 26.15
CA SER A 155 1.64 -17.24 26.03
C SER A 155 1.41 -15.89 25.38
N PHE A 156 2.35 -14.95 25.60
CA PHE A 156 2.35 -13.65 24.90
C PHE A 156 2.60 -13.78 23.39
N ALA A 157 3.33 -14.82 22.97
CA ALA A 157 3.51 -15.12 21.56
C ALA A 157 2.18 -15.48 20.88
N GLU A 158 1.31 -16.23 21.57
CA GLU A 158 -0.03 -16.55 21.09
C GLU A 158 -0.95 -15.33 21.07
N ILE A 159 -0.87 -14.44 22.07
CA ILE A 159 -1.59 -13.16 22.04
C ILE A 159 -1.18 -12.34 20.82
N ASN A 160 0.12 -12.21 20.56
CA ASN A 160 0.62 -11.47 19.39
C ASN A 160 0.25 -12.14 18.08
N ALA A 161 0.20 -13.48 18.04
CA ALA A 161 -0.27 -14.22 16.87
C ALA A 161 -1.76 -13.96 16.60
N MET A 162 -2.61 -13.96 17.64
CA MET A 162 -4.03 -13.61 17.51
C MET A 162 -4.18 -12.18 17.00
N LYS A 163 -3.50 -11.22 17.62
CA LYS A 163 -3.54 -9.82 17.21
C LYS A 163 -3.10 -9.62 15.76
N ASN A 164 -1.98 -10.25 15.35
CA ASN A 164 -1.52 -10.21 13.97
C ASN A 164 -2.51 -10.83 12.98
N TYR A 165 -3.23 -11.87 13.42
CA TYR A 165 -4.23 -12.54 12.61
C TYR A 165 -5.50 -11.71 12.43
N SER A 166 -5.96 -11.03 13.49
CA SER A 166 -7.28 -10.39 13.51
C SER A 166 -7.28 -8.88 13.28
N ALA A 167 -6.17 -8.18 13.48
CA ALA A 167 -6.19 -6.72 13.52
C ALA A 167 -6.68 -6.09 12.20
N VAL A 168 -7.57 -5.11 12.32
CA VAL A 168 -8.15 -4.32 11.23
C VAL A 168 -7.62 -2.90 11.34
N GLU A 169 -6.97 -2.41 10.28
CA GLU A 169 -6.48 -1.03 10.11
C GLU A 169 -6.06 -0.37 11.45
N PRO A 170 -4.96 -0.83 12.09
CA PRO A 170 -4.62 -0.43 13.45
C PRO A 170 -4.32 1.07 13.65
N ASP A 171 -4.10 1.78 12.55
CA ASP A 171 -3.98 3.24 12.50
C ASP A 171 -5.34 3.97 12.47
N HIS A 172 -6.44 3.26 12.20
CA HIS A 172 -7.81 3.77 12.10
C HIS A 172 -8.80 3.19 13.13
N TYR A 173 -8.46 2.07 13.78
CA TYR A 173 -9.28 1.44 14.82
C TYR A 173 -8.48 1.11 16.08
N LEU A 174 -9.09 1.37 17.23
CA LEU A 174 -8.70 0.73 18.48
C LEU A 174 -9.10 -0.76 18.42
N ASN A 175 -8.11 -1.61 18.16
CA ASN A 175 -8.28 -3.06 18.09
C ASN A 175 -8.33 -3.68 19.49
N ILE A 176 -9.40 -4.41 19.82
CA ILE A 176 -9.67 -5.01 21.13
C ILE A 176 -9.88 -6.51 20.96
N CYS A 177 -8.85 -7.30 21.23
CA CYS A 177 -8.93 -8.75 21.19
C CYS A 177 -9.55 -9.28 22.50
N VAL A 178 -10.46 -10.25 22.41
CA VAL A 178 -11.10 -10.89 23.58
C VAL A 178 -10.86 -12.40 23.51
N GLY A 179 -10.22 -12.95 24.54
CA GLY A 179 -9.86 -14.36 24.59
C GLY A 179 -9.92 -14.96 25.99
N ARG A 180 -9.59 -16.26 26.12
CA ARG A 180 -9.40 -16.91 27.43
C ARG A 180 -7.90 -16.93 27.75
N LEU A 181 -7.46 -16.07 28.66
CA LEU A 181 -6.04 -15.95 28.99
C LEU A 181 -5.68 -16.90 30.14
N ARG A 182 -4.62 -17.68 29.94
CA ARG A 182 -4.10 -18.70 30.89
C ARG A 182 -2.58 -18.76 30.92
N ILE A 183 -1.93 -17.61 30.95
CA ILE A 183 -0.47 -17.54 31.04
C ILE A 183 -0.01 -18.04 32.41
N GLU A 184 0.92 -19.01 32.42
CA GLU A 184 1.45 -19.59 33.65
C GLU A 184 2.12 -18.52 34.54
N GLY A 185 1.81 -18.52 35.83
CA GLY A 185 2.35 -17.56 36.79
C GLY A 185 1.70 -16.18 36.76
N MET A 186 0.76 -15.94 35.84
CA MET A 186 -0.08 -14.75 35.82
C MET A 186 -1.49 -15.08 36.32
N GLY A 187 -2.07 -14.16 37.09
CA GLY A 187 -3.50 -14.22 37.42
C GLY A 187 -4.37 -13.92 36.20
N TRP A 188 -5.66 -13.71 36.41
CA TRP A 188 -6.50 -13.11 35.38
C TRP A 188 -6.00 -11.69 35.12
N PHE A 189 -5.71 -11.36 33.87
CA PHE A 189 -5.21 -10.05 33.50
C PHE A 189 -5.83 -9.57 32.19
N SER A 190 -5.71 -8.29 31.94
CA SER A 190 -5.96 -7.66 30.64
C SER A 190 -4.90 -6.56 30.48
N MET A 191 -4.69 -6.09 29.26
CA MET A 191 -3.66 -5.09 29.01
C MET A 191 -3.94 -4.28 27.74
N GLY A 192 -3.71 -2.98 27.84
CA GLY A 192 -3.63 -2.05 26.71
C GLY A 192 -2.20 -1.59 26.40
N THR A 193 -1.99 -1.15 25.16
CA THR A 193 -0.75 -0.50 24.72
C THR A 193 -0.88 1.02 24.84
N PHE A 194 0.13 1.72 25.39
CA PHE A 194 0.12 3.18 25.47
C PHE A 194 0.23 3.88 24.10
N PRO A 195 -0.28 5.12 23.94
CA PRO A 195 -0.23 5.86 22.67
C PRO A 195 1.17 6.05 22.09
N TRP A 196 2.14 6.39 22.94
CA TRP A 196 3.53 6.68 22.55
C TRP A 196 4.37 5.43 22.25
N SER A 197 3.80 4.24 22.42
CA SER A 197 4.47 3.02 22.00
C SER A 197 4.63 2.99 20.48
N SER A 198 5.77 2.52 19.98
CA SER A 198 5.96 2.25 18.55
C SER A 198 5.01 1.20 17.98
N TRP A 199 4.28 0.48 18.84
CA TRP A 199 3.35 -0.57 18.45
C TRP A 199 1.89 -0.11 18.41
N SER A 200 1.58 1.11 18.87
CA SER A 200 0.20 1.56 19.10
C SER A 200 -0.67 1.55 17.84
N LEU A 201 -0.07 1.85 16.67
CA LEU A 201 -0.73 1.94 15.37
C LEU A 201 -0.39 0.77 14.42
N ILE A 202 0.11 -0.34 14.96
CA ILE A 202 0.30 -1.59 14.19
C ILE A 202 -0.43 -2.74 14.88
N TYR A 203 -0.46 -3.92 14.25
CA TYR A 203 -1.20 -5.08 14.74
C TYR A 203 -0.88 -5.46 16.20
N ALA A 204 0.35 -5.21 16.69
CA ALA A 204 0.74 -5.54 18.06
C ALA A 204 0.07 -4.65 19.14
N GLY A 205 -0.42 -3.46 18.74
CA GLY A 205 -1.06 -2.47 19.60
C GLY A 205 -2.47 -2.84 20.07
N GLY A 206 -3.22 -1.84 20.54
CA GLY A 206 -4.59 -2.03 21.04
C GLY A 206 -4.66 -2.73 22.41
N ILE A 207 -5.73 -3.52 22.62
CA ILE A 207 -6.05 -4.13 23.92
C ILE A 207 -6.23 -5.65 23.76
N ILE A 208 -5.77 -6.42 24.74
CA ILE A 208 -6.16 -7.83 24.94
C ILE A 208 -6.93 -7.96 26.25
N MET A 209 -8.17 -8.42 26.14
CA MET A 209 -9.10 -8.64 27.24
C MET A 209 -9.22 -10.14 27.53
N ASP A 210 -9.18 -10.47 28.82
CA ASP A 210 -9.71 -11.76 29.25
C ASP A 210 -11.23 -11.67 29.28
N TYR A 211 -11.91 -12.69 28.76
CA TYR A 211 -13.39 -12.70 28.70
C TYR A 211 -14.07 -12.49 30.06
N ARG A 212 -13.44 -12.83 31.20
CA ARG A 212 -14.00 -12.59 32.55
C ARG A 212 -13.85 -11.16 33.03
N HIS A 213 -13.04 -10.38 32.34
CA HIS A 213 -12.87 -8.94 32.57
C HIS A 213 -13.80 -8.10 31.69
N MET A 214 -14.73 -8.75 31.00
CA MET A 214 -15.81 -8.12 30.25
C MET A 214 -17.14 -8.21 31.03
N PRO A 215 -18.12 -7.35 30.70
CA PRO A 215 -19.49 -7.53 31.15
C PRO A 215 -20.06 -8.90 30.79
N PRO A 216 -21.04 -9.40 31.57
CA PRO A 216 -21.60 -8.81 32.79
C PRO A 216 -20.74 -9.09 34.04
N THR A 217 -19.61 -9.78 33.89
CA THR A 217 -18.76 -10.18 35.02
C THR A 217 -17.99 -8.99 35.59
N ASN A 218 -17.59 -8.05 34.73
CA ASN A 218 -16.79 -6.90 35.10
C ASN A 218 -17.07 -5.71 34.17
N TYR A 219 -17.48 -4.57 34.74
CA TYR A 219 -17.88 -3.38 33.98
C TYR A 219 -16.79 -2.32 33.84
N SER A 220 -15.61 -2.46 34.46
CA SER A 220 -14.64 -1.36 34.51
C SER A 220 -13.21 -1.73 34.12
N THR A 221 -12.88 -3.02 33.96
CA THR A 221 -11.55 -3.39 33.45
C THR A 221 -11.37 -2.97 32.00
N LEU A 222 -12.38 -3.14 31.13
CA LEU A 222 -12.31 -2.63 29.76
C LEU A 222 -12.02 -1.12 29.74
N THR A 223 -12.78 -0.35 30.53
CA THR A 223 -12.58 1.10 30.68
C THR A 223 -11.20 1.48 31.19
N HIS A 224 -10.65 0.70 32.12
CA HIS A 224 -9.29 0.87 32.62
C HIS A 224 -8.24 0.67 31.51
N GLU A 225 -8.35 -0.41 30.73
CA GLU A 225 -7.40 -0.67 29.64
C GLU A 225 -7.52 0.35 28.51
N VAL A 226 -8.73 0.82 28.21
CA VAL A 226 -8.96 1.93 27.27
C VAL A 226 -8.33 3.21 27.81
N GLY A 227 -8.42 3.49 29.10
CA GLY A 227 -7.73 4.62 29.73
C GLY A 227 -6.21 4.59 29.49
N HIS A 228 -5.56 3.44 29.66
CA HIS A 228 -4.14 3.29 29.30
C HIS A 228 -3.87 3.53 27.82
N ASN A 229 -4.73 3.00 26.97
CA ASN A 229 -4.59 3.12 25.54
C ASN A 229 -4.79 4.56 25.04
N LEU A 230 -5.50 5.38 25.80
CA LEU A 230 -5.62 6.84 25.62
C LEU A 230 -4.61 7.64 26.48
N GLY A 231 -3.59 6.97 27.03
CA GLY A 231 -2.43 7.60 27.63
C GLY A 231 -2.50 7.82 29.14
N LEU A 232 -3.46 7.26 29.87
CA LEU A 232 -3.53 7.41 31.33
C LEU A 232 -2.62 6.43 32.07
N HIS A 233 -1.90 6.92 33.08
CA HIS A 233 -1.15 6.07 34.00
C HIS A 233 -2.04 5.57 35.14
N HIS A 234 -1.52 4.61 35.90
CA HIS A 234 -2.13 4.20 37.15
C HIS A 234 -2.05 5.32 38.18
N THR A 235 -3.15 5.58 38.90
CA THR A 235 -3.28 6.64 39.93
C THR A 235 -2.62 6.31 41.27
N HIS A 236 -1.71 5.34 41.27
CA HIS A 236 -1.11 4.85 42.52
C HIS A 236 -0.13 5.93 42.98
N HIS A 237 0.27 5.93 44.25
CA HIS A 237 1.14 6.92 44.91
C HIS A 237 2.54 7.14 44.28
N GLY A 238 2.59 7.47 42.99
CA GLY A 238 3.69 7.27 42.06
C GLY A 238 3.29 6.24 40.99
N THR A 239 3.71 6.49 39.75
CA THR A 239 3.61 5.52 38.66
C THR A 239 4.74 4.51 38.77
N THR A 240 4.42 3.23 38.88
CA THR A 240 5.43 2.15 38.81
C THR A 240 5.76 1.77 37.37
N GLU A 241 5.01 2.32 36.43
CA GLU A 241 5.12 2.11 35.00
C GLU A 241 6.25 2.96 34.39
N VAL A 242 6.91 3.82 35.18
CA VAL A 242 8.04 4.64 34.73
C VAL A 242 9.26 4.33 35.60
N SER A 243 10.29 3.66 35.06
CA SER A 243 11.44 3.16 35.86
C SER A 243 12.16 4.22 36.69
N GLN A 244 12.21 5.45 36.17
CA GLN A 244 12.84 6.59 36.80
C GLN A 244 11.97 7.17 37.93
N CYS A 245 10.68 6.84 37.93
CA CYS A 245 9.71 7.20 38.93
C CYS A 245 9.45 6.02 39.86
N GLY A 246 9.84 6.19 41.11
CA GLY A 246 9.50 5.25 42.16
C GLY A 246 8.06 5.43 42.65
N PRO A 247 7.57 4.49 43.47
CA PRO A 247 6.23 4.51 44.07
C PRO A 247 6.06 5.56 45.17
N CYS A 248 6.84 6.65 45.14
CA CYS A 248 6.80 7.76 46.09
C CYS A 248 6.95 9.13 45.41
N TYR A 249 6.88 9.17 44.07
CA TYR A 249 6.98 10.43 43.33
C TYR A 249 5.72 11.28 43.46
N GLU A 250 4.55 10.65 43.55
CA GLU A 250 3.27 11.33 43.70
C GLU A 250 2.67 10.97 45.06
N MET A 251 2.87 11.88 46.01
CA MET A 251 2.43 11.73 47.40
C MET A 251 1.52 12.92 47.79
N PRO A 252 0.71 12.84 48.86
CA PRO A 252 -0.28 13.86 49.20
C PRO A 252 0.25 15.30 49.32
N GLN A 253 1.54 15.49 49.60
CA GLN A 253 2.19 16.81 49.73
C GLN A 253 3.24 17.09 48.64
N ALA A 254 3.32 16.27 47.59
CA ALA A 254 4.29 16.49 46.52
C ALA A 254 4.10 17.87 45.89
N GLU A 255 5.19 18.62 45.69
CA GLU A 255 5.18 19.82 44.86
C GLU A 255 5.15 19.39 43.39
N GLY A 256 4.36 20.07 42.55
CA GLY A 256 4.31 19.75 41.11
C GLY A 256 3.64 18.42 40.78
N ARG A 257 2.59 18.02 41.53
CA ARG A 257 1.75 16.80 41.29
C ARG A 257 1.31 16.62 39.84
N ASP A 258 1.27 17.71 39.09
CA ASP A 258 0.91 17.72 37.68
C ASP A 258 1.97 17.19 36.71
N THR A 259 3.17 16.94 37.23
CA THR A 259 4.38 16.56 36.48
C THR A 259 5.08 15.35 37.08
N VAL A 260 4.44 14.69 38.05
CA VAL A 260 4.93 13.49 38.72
C VAL A 260 3.81 12.47 38.86
N GLY A 261 4.16 11.19 38.96
CA GLY A 261 3.16 10.13 39.11
C GLY A 261 2.34 9.91 37.85
N ASP A 262 1.02 10.01 37.98
CA ASP A 262 0.11 9.79 36.86
C ASP A 262 -0.06 11.01 35.93
N LEU A 263 0.62 12.11 36.26
CA LEU A 263 0.63 13.37 35.52
C LEU A 263 -0.72 14.10 35.52
N CYS A 264 -1.55 13.88 36.54
CA CYS A 264 -2.78 14.62 36.80
C CYS A 264 -2.76 15.12 38.25
N SER A 265 -2.64 16.42 38.47
CA SER A 265 -2.70 16.98 39.83
C SER A 265 -4.08 16.87 40.52
N ASP A 266 -5.14 16.65 39.74
CA ASP A 266 -6.52 16.52 40.21
C ASP A 266 -6.92 15.07 40.57
N THR A 267 -6.05 14.08 40.30
CA THR A 267 -6.17 12.72 40.81
C THR A 267 -5.48 12.65 42.18
N PRO A 268 -6.21 12.32 43.25
CA PRO A 268 -5.57 12.04 44.53
C PRO A 268 -4.77 10.75 44.43
N PRO A 269 -3.53 10.68 44.96
CA PRO A 269 -2.74 9.47 44.91
C PRO A 269 -3.44 8.34 45.68
N THR A 270 -3.43 7.15 45.10
CA THR A 270 -4.11 5.95 45.64
C THR A 270 -3.11 4.88 46.08
N ILE A 271 -3.57 3.92 46.89
CA ILE A 271 -2.77 2.76 47.29
C ILE A 271 -2.96 1.60 46.30
N PRO A 272 -1.91 0.82 45.98
CA PRO A 272 -1.98 -0.26 44.98
C PRO A 272 -2.93 -1.42 45.29
N TRP A 273 -3.29 -1.66 46.57
CA TRP A 273 -4.06 -2.84 46.94
C TRP A 273 -5.02 -2.61 48.10
N TYR A 274 -6.24 -2.17 47.80
CA TYR A 274 -7.31 -2.11 48.79
C TYR A 274 -8.60 -2.67 48.19
N GLY A 275 -8.86 -3.94 48.49
CA GLY A 275 -9.98 -4.72 47.95
C GLY A 275 -11.34 -4.45 48.60
N VAL A 276 -11.63 -3.22 49.01
CA VAL A 276 -12.95 -2.81 49.51
C VAL A 276 -13.29 -1.41 49.01
N CYS A 277 -14.54 -1.11 48.67
CA CYS A 277 -14.94 0.25 48.29
C CYS A 277 -14.88 1.19 49.51
N GLY A 278 -14.72 2.49 49.27
CA GLY A 278 -14.75 3.53 50.32
C GLY A 278 -13.40 4.12 50.73
N MET A 279 -13.46 4.98 51.76
CA MET A 279 -12.37 5.89 52.17
C MET A 279 -11.06 5.16 52.46
N ILE A 280 -9.95 5.77 52.01
CA ILE A 280 -8.61 5.33 52.38
C ILE A 280 -8.34 5.79 53.82
N LEU A 281 -8.12 4.84 54.73
CA LEU A 281 -7.71 5.12 56.11
C LEU A 281 -6.20 4.96 56.25
N GLY A 282 -5.59 5.77 57.13
CA GLY A 282 -4.16 5.71 57.44
C GLY A 282 -3.36 6.84 56.79
N SER A 283 -2.05 6.64 56.71
CA SER A 283 -1.10 7.59 56.13
C SER A 283 -0.40 7.01 54.92
N ASP A 284 -0.02 7.89 53.99
CA ASP A 284 0.83 7.57 52.87
C ASP A 284 2.21 7.10 53.34
N PRO A 285 2.71 5.94 52.89
CA PRO A 285 3.98 5.39 53.36
C PRO A 285 5.21 6.21 52.94
N CYS A 286 5.08 7.07 51.92
CA CYS A 286 6.17 7.88 51.40
C CYS A 286 6.38 9.17 52.20
N SER A 287 5.28 9.84 52.57
CA SER A 287 5.29 11.13 53.28
C SER A 287 4.92 11.02 54.77
N GLY A 288 4.27 9.93 55.20
CA GLY A 288 3.70 9.77 56.55
C GLY A 288 2.43 10.59 56.80
N VAL A 289 1.95 11.30 55.78
CA VAL A 289 0.80 12.20 55.86
C VAL A 289 -0.48 11.41 55.69
N PRO A 290 -1.56 11.70 56.43
CA PRO A 290 -2.86 11.08 56.21
C PRO A 290 -3.29 11.20 54.75
N TRP A 291 -3.86 10.13 54.20
CA TRP A 291 -4.43 10.19 52.86
C TRP A 291 -5.48 11.31 52.79
N PRO A 292 -5.50 12.12 51.71
CA PRO A 292 -6.53 13.13 51.55
C PRO A 292 -7.91 12.46 51.52
N PRO A 293 -8.97 13.14 52.01
CA PRO A 293 -10.33 12.70 51.77
C PRO A 293 -10.60 12.83 50.26
N GLY A 294 -10.36 11.75 49.54
CA GLY A 294 -10.48 11.68 48.08
C GLY A 294 -11.25 10.43 47.70
N ASP A 295 -11.93 10.50 46.58
CA ASP A 295 -12.71 9.42 46.00
C ASP A 295 -11.75 8.45 45.28
N PRO A 296 -11.35 7.31 45.90
CA PRO A 296 -10.37 6.40 45.32
C PRO A 296 -10.98 5.52 44.20
N GLU A 297 -12.22 5.83 43.83
CA GLU A 297 -13.06 5.12 42.87
C GLU A 297 -12.71 5.51 41.42
N ASN A 298 -11.43 5.79 41.16
CA ASN A 298 -10.95 6.12 39.83
C ASN A 298 -10.80 4.87 38.97
N TYR A 299 -11.16 4.96 37.68
CA TYR A 299 -11.00 3.86 36.73
C TYR A 299 -9.55 3.38 36.60
N MET A 300 -8.57 4.26 36.75
CA MET A 300 -7.13 3.95 36.67
C MET A 300 -6.52 3.51 38.00
N SER A 301 -7.34 3.18 39.00
CA SER A 301 -6.89 2.56 40.25
C SER A 301 -6.92 1.02 40.17
N TYR A 302 -6.23 0.35 41.10
CA TYR A 302 -6.33 -1.12 41.29
C TYR A 302 -7.38 -1.53 42.33
N ARG A 303 -8.40 -0.68 42.55
CA ARG A 303 -9.58 -1.09 43.33
C ARG A 303 -10.32 -2.24 42.64
N GLN A 304 -11.17 -2.93 43.40
CA GLN A 304 -12.12 -3.88 42.81
C GLN A 304 -12.93 -3.19 41.72
N SER A 305 -13.20 -3.91 40.63
CA SER A 305 -13.82 -3.34 39.43
C SER A 305 -15.14 -2.63 39.72
N HIS A 306 -16.00 -3.18 40.56
CA HIS A 306 -17.27 -2.57 40.94
C HIS A 306 -17.16 -1.30 41.81
N CYS A 307 -15.96 -0.95 42.28
CA CYS A 307 -15.71 0.32 42.99
C CYS A 307 -15.13 1.40 42.08
N ARG A 308 -14.89 1.14 40.78
CA ARG A 308 -14.32 2.13 39.87
C ARG A 308 -15.45 2.83 39.14
N SER A 309 -15.50 4.16 39.19
CA SER A 309 -16.69 4.94 38.82
C SER A 309 -16.40 6.24 38.06
N ALA A 310 -15.17 6.77 38.05
CA ALA A 310 -14.89 8.04 37.39
C ALA A 310 -13.44 8.21 36.88
N PHE A 311 -13.29 9.13 35.93
CA PHE A 311 -12.04 9.81 35.60
C PHE A 311 -12.08 11.25 36.15
N THR A 312 -10.94 11.92 36.21
CA THR A 312 -10.86 13.35 36.52
C THR A 312 -10.87 14.20 35.24
N GLN A 313 -10.92 15.53 35.38
CA GLN A 313 -10.92 16.43 34.23
C GLN A 313 -9.55 16.48 33.56
N GLN A 314 -8.44 16.43 34.31
CA GLN A 314 -7.11 16.33 33.71
C GLN A 314 -6.85 14.98 33.04
N GLN A 315 -7.41 13.89 33.57
CA GLN A 315 -7.39 12.60 32.87
C GLN A 315 -8.16 12.68 31.54
N ALA A 316 -9.36 13.27 31.54
CA ALA A 316 -10.11 13.50 30.30
C ALA A 316 -9.29 14.34 29.30
N ALA A 317 -8.70 15.44 29.76
CA ALA A 317 -7.88 16.32 28.94
C ALA A 317 -6.66 15.60 28.34
N ARG A 318 -6.00 14.75 29.13
CA ARG A 318 -4.87 13.94 28.66
C ARG A 318 -5.29 12.93 27.59
N MET A 319 -6.45 12.28 27.75
CA MET A 319 -7.02 11.38 26.73
C MET A 319 -7.33 12.11 25.41
N HIS A 320 -7.97 13.29 25.48
CA HIS A 320 -8.23 14.12 24.30
C HIS A 320 -6.93 14.53 23.60
N CYS A 321 -5.94 14.99 24.37
CA CYS A 321 -4.63 15.37 23.83
C CYS A 321 -3.95 14.21 23.11
N TRP A 322 -3.82 13.04 23.73
CA TRP A 322 -3.15 11.89 23.12
C TRP A 322 -3.91 11.34 21.92
N THR A 323 -5.25 11.35 21.97
CA THR A 323 -6.04 10.93 20.80
C THR A 323 -5.76 11.85 19.62
N ARG A 324 -5.58 13.15 19.87
CA ARG A 324 -5.25 14.11 18.83
C ARG A 324 -3.81 14.02 18.33
N ASP A 325 -2.85 13.83 19.23
CA ASP A 325 -1.42 13.90 18.93
C ASP A 325 -0.95 12.66 18.14
N LEU A 326 -1.31 11.45 18.59
CA LEU A 326 -0.79 10.20 18.04
C LEU A 326 -1.86 9.24 17.53
N LEU A 327 -3.13 9.39 17.88
CA LEU A 327 -4.19 8.41 17.55
C LEU A 327 -5.30 9.02 16.67
N MET A 328 -5.02 10.07 15.93
CA MET A 328 -6.07 10.85 15.26
C MET A 328 -6.84 10.06 14.20
N GLY A 329 -6.22 9.04 13.60
CA GLY A 329 -6.87 8.14 12.65
C GLY A 329 -8.01 7.34 13.27
N TRP A 330 -7.98 7.12 14.59
CA TRP A 330 -9.07 6.46 15.32
C TRP A 330 -10.31 7.34 15.46
N ILE A 331 -10.19 8.66 15.32
CA ILE A 331 -11.32 9.57 15.46
C ILE A 331 -12.21 9.49 14.23
N LYS A 332 -13.51 9.24 14.45
CA LYS A 332 -14.51 9.28 13.39
C LYS A 332 -14.88 10.72 13.07
N THR A 333 -14.55 11.15 11.86
CA THR A 333 -14.62 12.56 11.45
C THR A 333 -15.54 12.73 10.25
N ALA A 334 -15.10 12.25 9.09
CA ALA A 334 -15.90 12.07 7.90
C ALA A 334 -15.41 10.80 7.19
N ASP A 335 -16.32 10.05 6.59
CA ASP A 335 -15.96 8.93 5.74
C ASP A 335 -15.84 9.39 4.28
N ILE A 336 -14.97 8.73 3.52
CA ILE A 336 -14.80 8.92 2.09
C ILE A 336 -15.58 7.81 1.38
N GLU A 337 -16.54 8.18 0.54
CA GLU A 337 -17.21 7.26 -0.37
C GLU A 337 -16.99 7.65 -1.83
N THR A 338 -16.98 6.66 -2.71
CA THR A 338 -16.80 6.82 -4.16
C THR A 338 -17.80 5.96 -4.93
N ASP A 339 -18.26 6.43 -6.08
CA ASP A 339 -19.14 5.63 -6.95
C ASP A 339 -18.43 4.48 -7.66
N ILE A 340 -17.14 4.67 -8.01
CA ILE A 340 -16.25 3.66 -8.58
C ILE A 340 -14.84 3.83 -8.02
N THR A 341 -14.10 2.73 -7.88
CA THR A 341 -12.71 2.73 -7.41
C THR A 341 -11.70 2.35 -8.50
N ASP A 342 -12.17 1.86 -9.64
CA ASP A 342 -11.31 1.46 -10.74
C ASP A 342 -11.99 1.59 -12.11
N GLY A 343 -11.17 1.69 -13.16
CA GLY A 343 -11.63 1.73 -14.55
C GLY A 343 -10.60 2.37 -15.49
N PRO A 344 -10.87 2.40 -16.81
CA PRO A 344 -9.93 2.91 -17.81
C PRO A 344 -9.68 4.42 -17.64
N SER A 345 -8.43 4.85 -17.82
CA SER A 345 -8.07 6.27 -17.89
C SER A 345 -8.50 6.89 -19.23
N PRO A 346 -9.09 8.10 -19.26
CA PRO A 346 -9.41 8.95 -18.11
C PRO A 346 -10.60 8.41 -17.29
N LEU A 347 -10.39 8.28 -15.97
CA LEU A 347 -11.39 7.76 -15.03
C LEU A 347 -12.05 8.91 -14.28
N GLN A 348 -13.36 9.10 -14.48
CA GLN A 348 -14.15 10.09 -13.76
C GLN A 348 -14.78 9.44 -12.51
N VAL A 349 -14.51 9.99 -11.33
CA VAL A 349 -14.98 9.50 -10.04
C VAL A 349 -15.78 10.59 -9.34
N ASN A 350 -16.93 10.21 -8.77
CA ASN A 350 -17.75 11.05 -7.90
C ASN A 350 -17.41 10.71 -6.45
N PHE A 351 -16.88 11.68 -5.71
CA PHE A 351 -16.55 11.53 -4.30
C PHE A 351 -17.68 12.09 -3.43
N SER A 352 -17.91 11.45 -2.30
CA SER A 352 -18.81 11.93 -1.25
C SER A 352 -18.10 11.95 0.09
N GLY A 353 -18.09 13.11 0.74
CA GLY A 353 -17.65 13.24 2.12
C GLY A 353 -18.85 13.09 3.06
N ILE A 354 -18.88 12.04 3.87
CA ILE A 354 -19.98 11.74 4.80
C ILE A 354 -19.62 12.25 6.20
N PRO A 355 -20.13 13.42 6.63
CA PRO A 355 -19.74 14.00 7.91
C PRO A 355 -20.38 13.26 9.08
N HIS A 356 -19.59 13.00 10.13
CA HIS A 356 -20.08 12.48 11.42
C HIS A 356 -20.14 13.56 12.50
N LYS A 357 -19.78 14.80 12.15
CA LYS A 357 -19.91 16.01 12.97
C LYS A 357 -20.07 17.25 12.09
N GLU A 358 -20.27 18.41 12.71
CA GLU A 358 -20.39 19.69 11.99
C GLU A 358 -19.05 20.08 11.34
N ILE A 359 -19.04 20.17 10.01
CA ILE A 359 -17.85 20.50 9.22
C ILE A 359 -17.95 21.93 8.69
N LEU A 360 -16.93 22.72 8.99
CA LEU A 360 -16.76 24.11 8.58
C LEU A 360 -16.16 24.22 7.17
N SER A 361 -15.18 23.38 6.83
CA SER A 361 -14.53 23.39 5.51
C SER A 361 -14.08 21.98 5.08
N TRP A 362 -13.97 21.78 3.77
CA TRP A 362 -13.55 20.53 3.13
C TRP A 362 -12.32 20.82 2.25
N HIS A 363 -11.37 19.90 2.22
CA HIS A 363 -10.21 19.93 1.34
C HIS A 363 -9.84 18.51 0.93
N TRP A 364 -9.98 18.20 -0.35
CA TRP A 364 -9.61 16.93 -0.95
C TRP A 364 -8.26 17.05 -1.63
N ASP A 365 -7.37 16.09 -1.39
CA ASP A 365 -6.20 15.79 -2.23
C ASP A 365 -6.45 14.44 -2.91
N PHE A 366 -6.47 14.43 -4.24
CA PHE A 366 -6.76 13.23 -5.02
C PHE A 366 -5.54 12.36 -5.31
N GLY A 367 -4.34 12.75 -4.86
CA GLY A 367 -3.10 12.00 -5.04
C GLY A 367 -2.46 12.17 -6.43
N ASP A 368 -3.09 12.92 -7.34
CA ASP A 368 -2.59 13.21 -8.69
C ASP A 368 -2.10 14.67 -8.87
N GLY A 369 -1.99 15.40 -7.76
CA GLY A 369 -1.61 16.81 -7.71
C GLY A 369 -2.77 17.79 -7.86
N ASN A 370 -4.01 17.33 -8.01
CA ASN A 370 -5.21 18.16 -7.99
C ASN A 370 -5.95 18.07 -6.65
N SER A 371 -6.75 19.11 -6.36
CA SER A 371 -7.51 19.23 -5.12
C SER A 371 -8.90 19.83 -5.32
N ALA A 372 -9.76 19.70 -4.31
CA ALA A 372 -11.09 20.33 -4.28
C ALA A 372 -11.46 20.83 -2.88
N TYR A 373 -12.34 21.84 -2.80
CA TYR A 373 -12.74 22.48 -1.53
C TYR A 373 -14.25 22.39 -1.24
N VAL A 374 -14.90 21.37 -1.78
CA VAL A 374 -16.34 21.12 -1.62
C VAL A 374 -16.57 19.73 -1.03
N GLN A 375 -17.71 19.52 -0.38
CA GLN A 375 -18.02 18.24 0.25
C GLN A 375 -18.07 17.06 -0.72
N ASN A 376 -18.71 17.23 -1.89
CA ASN A 376 -18.92 16.16 -2.87
C ASN A 376 -18.32 16.57 -4.23
N PRO A 377 -16.99 16.45 -4.44
CA PRO A 377 -16.35 16.81 -5.70
C PRO A 377 -16.50 15.71 -6.76
N VAL A 378 -16.37 16.12 -8.02
CA VAL A 378 -16.18 15.21 -9.16
C VAL A 378 -14.77 15.41 -9.68
N HIS A 379 -13.99 14.33 -9.78
CA HIS A 379 -12.60 14.40 -10.21
C HIS A 379 -12.32 13.44 -11.37
N ALA A 380 -11.36 13.79 -12.24
CA ALA A 380 -11.01 13.00 -13.41
C ALA A 380 -9.51 12.67 -13.42
N TYR A 381 -9.19 11.40 -13.25
CA TYR A 381 -7.83 10.86 -13.30
C TYR A 381 -7.41 10.64 -14.76
N ASN A 382 -6.75 11.67 -15.34
CA ASN A 382 -6.32 11.69 -16.74
C ASN A 382 -5.06 10.85 -17.02
N GLN A 383 -4.34 10.47 -15.96
CA GLN A 383 -3.19 9.58 -16.03
C GLN A 383 -3.55 8.27 -15.32
N ALA A 384 -2.98 7.18 -15.82
CA ALA A 384 -3.14 5.88 -15.21
C ALA A 384 -2.20 5.73 -14.02
N GLY A 385 -2.64 4.99 -12.99
CA GLY A 385 -1.91 4.85 -11.74
C GLY A 385 -2.81 4.45 -10.58
N LEU A 386 -2.17 4.19 -9.44
CA LEU A 386 -2.82 4.12 -8.13
C LEU A 386 -2.72 5.47 -7.44
N PHE A 387 -3.81 5.91 -6.84
CA PHE A 387 -3.90 7.21 -6.19
C PHE A 387 -4.43 7.08 -4.76
N ASP A 388 -3.67 7.64 -3.83
CA ASP A 388 -4.09 7.87 -2.45
C ASP A 388 -5.05 9.06 -2.42
N VAL A 389 -6.14 8.96 -1.67
CA VAL A 389 -7.10 10.05 -1.52
C VAL A 389 -7.11 10.53 -0.09
N THR A 390 -6.86 11.81 0.12
CA THR A 390 -6.92 12.44 1.44
C THR A 390 -8.07 13.42 1.50
N LEU A 391 -8.94 13.27 2.48
CA LEU A 391 -9.92 14.28 2.85
C LEU A 391 -9.48 14.96 4.14
N THR A 392 -9.15 16.25 4.07
CA THR A 392 -8.97 17.13 5.22
C THR A 392 -10.24 17.93 5.46
N ILE A 393 -10.71 17.98 6.71
CA ILE A 393 -11.88 18.73 7.14
C ILE A 393 -11.53 19.65 8.29
N GLU A 394 -12.13 20.83 8.33
CA GLU A 394 -12.08 21.70 9.50
C GLU A 394 -13.42 21.60 10.23
N ALA A 395 -13.39 21.34 11.52
CA ALA A 395 -14.54 21.29 12.40
C ALA A 395 -14.34 22.26 13.57
N THR A 396 -15.37 22.45 14.40
CA THR A 396 -15.32 23.37 15.55
C THR A 396 -14.27 22.97 16.59
N ASP A 397 -13.89 21.70 16.62
CA ASP A 397 -12.88 21.10 17.49
C ASP A 397 -11.51 20.89 16.80
N GLY A 398 -11.32 21.41 15.58
CA GLY A 398 -10.03 21.45 14.88
C GLY A 398 -10.03 20.82 13.49
N GLU A 399 -8.84 20.65 12.92
CA GLU A 399 -8.62 20.11 11.56
C GLU A 399 -8.35 18.61 11.58
N PHE A 400 -9.08 17.80 10.82
CA PHE A 400 -8.90 16.35 10.77
C PHE A 400 -8.60 15.91 9.34
N TYR A 401 -7.85 14.81 9.17
CA TYR A 401 -7.69 14.19 7.87
C TYR A 401 -8.09 12.72 7.90
N ASN A 402 -8.58 12.22 6.77
CA ASN A 402 -8.86 10.83 6.48
C ASN A 402 -8.08 10.48 5.20
N LEU A 403 -7.12 9.56 5.32
CA LEU A 403 -6.30 9.09 4.20
C LEU A 403 -6.76 7.68 3.81
N GLN A 404 -7.08 7.49 2.53
CA GLN A 404 -7.38 6.19 1.94
C GLN A 404 -6.27 5.86 0.94
N GLN A 405 -5.38 4.95 1.34
CA GLN A 405 -4.26 4.50 0.51
C GLN A 405 -4.76 3.69 -0.69
N GLU A 406 -4.17 3.97 -1.85
CA GLU A 406 -4.44 3.29 -3.11
C GLU A 406 -5.95 3.17 -3.42
N LEU A 407 -6.75 4.17 -3.04
CA LEU A 407 -8.21 4.10 -3.16
C LEU A 407 -8.65 3.94 -4.61
N ILE A 408 -8.05 4.73 -5.52
CA ILE A 408 -8.42 4.77 -6.93
C ILE A 408 -7.37 4.12 -7.82
N TRP A 409 -7.80 3.28 -8.74
CA TRP A 409 -6.98 2.69 -9.80
C TRP A 409 -7.46 3.09 -11.20
N ALA A 410 -6.78 4.08 -11.80
CA ALA A 410 -7.01 4.42 -13.21
C ALA A 410 -6.13 3.52 -14.10
N GLN A 411 -6.77 2.76 -14.98
CA GLN A 411 -6.19 1.67 -15.77
C GLN A 411 -5.67 2.15 -17.13
N ALA A 412 -4.55 1.57 -17.60
CA ALA A 412 -4.02 1.77 -18.96
C ALA A 412 -3.43 0.48 -19.55
N GLU A 413 -3.93 -0.66 -19.08
CA GLU A 413 -3.55 -1.97 -19.56
C GLU A 413 -3.82 -2.05 -21.06
N SER A 414 -2.80 -2.39 -21.83
CA SER A 414 -2.95 -2.53 -23.29
C SER A 414 -2.17 -3.70 -23.82
N LEU A 415 -2.70 -4.28 -24.90
CA LEU A 415 -2.01 -5.23 -25.76
C LEU A 415 -1.97 -4.64 -27.17
N ILE A 416 -0.76 -4.50 -27.69
CA ILE A 416 -0.51 -3.80 -28.95
C ILE A 416 0.19 -4.76 -29.90
N VAL A 417 -0.42 -4.93 -31.07
CA VAL A 417 0.16 -5.67 -32.19
C VAL A 417 0.67 -4.65 -33.21
N PRO A 418 1.97 -4.65 -33.56
CA PRO A 418 2.51 -3.75 -34.56
C PRO A 418 2.12 -4.17 -35.98
N ILE A 419 2.31 -3.27 -36.93
CA ILE A 419 2.35 -3.62 -38.35
C ILE A 419 3.77 -4.13 -38.65
N VAL A 420 3.86 -5.29 -39.29
CA VAL A 420 5.13 -5.96 -39.60
C VAL A 420 5.17 -6.36 -41.06
N THR A 421 6.29 -6.13 -41.72
CA THR A 421 6.56 -6.55 -43.10
C THR A 421 7.19 -7.95 -43.14
N ALA A 422 6.82 -8.75 -44.15
CA ALA A 422 7.34 -10.11 -44.34
C ALA A 422 7.65 -10.40 -45.81
N ALA A 423 8.81 -10.98 -46.08
CA ALA A 423 9.16 -11.45 -47.41
C ALA A 423 8.54 -12.83 -47.70
N VAL A 424 8.13 -13.05 -48.96
CA VAL A 424 7.66 -14.37 -49.41
C VAL A 424 8.78 -15.41 -49.24
N GLY A 425 8.43 -16.57 -48.69
CA GLY A 425 9.36 -17.67 -48.40
C GLY A 425 10.20 -17.50 -47.13
N GLN A 426 10.08 -16.39 -46.41
CA GLN A 426 10.80 -16.14 -45.16
C GLN A 426 9.89 -16.28 -43.92
N SER A 427 10.52 -16.49 -42.77
CA SER A 427 9.86 -16.40 -41.46
C SER A 427 9.84 -14.94 -41.00
N CYS A 428 8.71 -14.50 -40.47
CA CYS A 428 8.48 -13.16 -39.97
C CYS A 428 8.17 -13.19 -38.47
N ARG A 429 8.62 -12.16 -37.76
CA ARG A 429 8.51 -12.03 -36.30
C ARG A 429 7.55 -10.89 -35.96
N VAL A 430 6.45 -11.22 -35.28
CA VAL A 430 5.47 -10.25 -34.77
C VAL A 430 5.58 -10.16 -33.25
N ASP A 431 6.17 -9.08 -32.75
CA ASP A 431 6.30 -8.82 -31.32
C ASP A 431 5.02 -8.18 -30.79
N ILE A 432 4.32 -8.88 -29.88
CA ILE A 432 3.16 -8.34 -29.20
C ILE A 432 3.63 -7.63 -27.94
N TYR A 433 3.27 -6.34 -27.84
CA TYR A 433 3.59 -5.47 -26.73
C TYR A 433 2.48 -5.48 -25.70
N ALA A 434 2.86 -5.37 -24.43
CA ALA A 434 1.94 -5.13 -23.33
C ALA A 434 2.38 -3.88 -22.55
N THR A 435 1.39 -3.14 -22.05
CA THR A 435 1.58 -2.12 -21.01
C THR A 435 0.73 -2.52 -19.82
N ASN A 436 1.29 -2.49 -18.61
CA ASN A 436 0.58 -2.76 -17.36
C ASN A 436 0.96 -1.72 -16.31
N THR A 437 -0.03 -1.24 -15.55
CA THR A 437 0.17 -0.25 -14.49
C THR A 437 0.47 -0.90 -13.14
N LEU A 438 0.05 -2.16 -12.96
CA LEU A 438 0.29 -2.97 -11.77
C LEU A 438 1.10 -4.24 -12.07
N PRO A 439 1.80 -4.79 -11.05
CA PRO A 439 2.34 -6.13 -11.13
C PRO A 439 1.30 -7.15 -11.61
N THR A 440 1.58 -7.84 -12.71
CA THR A 440 0.63 -8.73 -13.39
C THR A 440 1.06 -10.19 -13.24
N SER A 441 0.20 -11.03 -12.65
CA SER A 441 0.45 -12.45 -12.38
C SER A 441 0.01 -13.37 -13.52
N GLU A 442 -0.90 -12.92 -14.37
CA GLU A 442 -1.36 -13.66 -15.54
C GLU A 442 -1.71 -12.72 -16.69
N ILE A 443 -1.32 -13.12 -17.90
CA ILE A 443 -1.79 -12.50 -19.14
C ILE A 443 -2.39 -13.60 -20.02
N VAL A 444 -3.60 -13.38 -20.51
CA VAL A 444 -4.25 -14.21 -21.52
C VAL A 444 -4.30 -13.42 -22.82
N LEU A 445 -3.69 -13.98 -23.87
CA LEU A 445 -3.55 -13.34 -25.17
C LEU A 445 -4.19 -14.24 -26.24
N PRO A 446 -5.48 -14.06 -26.52
CA PRO A 446 -6.12 -14.71 -27.65
C PRO A 446 -5.90 -13.86 -28.92
N PHE A 447 -5.39 -14.47 -29.98
CA PHE A 447 -5.03 -13.76 -31.20
C PHE A 447 -5.50 -14.51 -32.46
N SER A 448 -5.69 -13.75 -33.54
CA SER A 448 -5.97 -14.27 -34.88
C SER A 448 -5.11 -13.58 -35.92
N TRP A 449 -4.84 -14.28 -37.02
CA TRP A 449 -4.07 -13.77 -38.16
C TRP A 449 -4.83 -14.00 -39.48
N ALA A 450 -6.16 -13.89 -39.41
CA ALA A 450 -7.03 -14.24 -40.52
C ALA A 450 -7.03 -13.16 -41.60
N GLY A 451 -6.66 -13.54 -42.82
CA GLY A 451 -6.77 -12.70 -44.01
C GLY A 451 -6.49 -13.48 -45.31
N PRO A 452 -6.50 -12.78 -46.46
CA PRO A 452 -6.34 -13.38 -47.80
C PRO A 452 -4.97 -14.01 -48.03
N LEU A 453 -3.93 -13.51 -47.37
CA LEU A 453 -2.59 -14.02 -47.51
C LEU A 453 -2.45 -15.42 -46.88
N GLU A 454 -1.79 -16.33 -47.60
CA GLU A 454 -1.45 -17.65 -47.08
C GLU A 454 -0.27 -17.50 -46.10
N VAL A 455 -0.56 -17.59 -44.80
CA VAL A 455 0.45 -17.56 -43.74
C VAL A 455 0.26 -18.72 -42.79
N GLN A 456 1.37 -19.29 -42.37
CA GLN A 456 1.42 -20.42 -41.44
C GLN A 456 2.03 -19.93 -40.14
N PHE A 457 1.37 -20.24 -39.02
CA PHE A 457 1.95 -19.99 -37.69
C PHE A 457 3.01 -21.06 -37.41
N ASP A 458 4.23 -20.64 -37.12
CA ASP A 458 5.36 -21.54 -36.88
C ASP A 458 5.54 -21.80 -35.39
N SER A 459 5.75 -20.74 -34.62
CA SER A 459 6.10 -20.84 -33.20
C SER A 459 5.85 -19.52 -32.47
N ALA A 460 6.00 -19.55 -31.15
CA ALA A 460 6.02 -18.36 -30.33
C ALA A 460 7.20 -18.45 -29.36
N SER A 461 7.87 -17.32 -29.15
CA SER A 461 9.02 -17.20 -28.24
C SER A 461 8.83 -16.03 -27.30
N THR A 462 9.28 -16.22 -26.06
CA THR A 462 9.35 -15.16 -25.05
C THR A 462 10.78 -14.77 -24.72
N TYR A 463 11.78 -15.40 -25.37
CA TYR A 463 13.18 -15.24 -25.00
C TYR A 463 13.66 -13.80 -25.19
N GLY A 464 14.23 -13.22 -24.12
CA GLY A 464 14.73 -11.85 -24.11
C GLY A 464 13.63 -10.78 -24.05
N LEU A 465 12.39 -11.19 -23.83
CA LEU A 465 11.24 -10.29 -23.69
C LEU A 465 10.86 -10.09 -22.22
N ARG A 466 10.02 -9.09 -21.92
CA ARG A 466 9.57 -8.78 -20.55
C ARG A 466 8.90 -9.97 -19.85
N SER A 467 8.26 -10.84 -20.62
CA SER A 467 7.57 -12.03 -20.11
C SER A 467 8.50 -13.19 -19.76
N THR A 468 9.82 -13.08 -19.96
CA THR A 468 10.81 -14.11 -19.59
C THR A 468 10.81 -14.38 -18.07
N ALA A 469 10.23 -13.50 -17.27
CA ALA A 469 10.05 -13.70 -15.83
C ALA A 469 8.89 -14.66 -15.44
N PHE A 470 7.88 -14.88 -16.29
CA PHE A 470 6.73 -15.75 -15.93
C PHE A 470 7.09 -17.23 -15.83
N ASP A 471 6.83 -17.91 -14.71
CA ASP A 471 7.19 -19.34 -14.57
C ASP A 471 6.53 -20.25 -15.61
N SER A 472 5.26 -19.96 -15.97
CA SER A 472 4.48 -20.73 -16.93
C SER A 472 4.11 -19.87 -18.14
N ARG A 473 4.43 -20.37 -19.34
CA ARG A 473 4.17 -19.71 -20.62
C ARG A 473 3.89 -20.74 -21.69
N GLY A 474 2.87 -20.51 -22.50
CA GLY A 474 2.68 -21.35 -23.67
C GLY A 474 1.34 -21.16 -24.38
N MET A 475 1.25 -21.83 -25.53
CA MET A 475 0.00 -21.98 -26.27
C MET A 475 -0.92 -22.94 -25.53
N ILE A 476 -2.07 -22.44 -25.07
CA ILE A 476 -3.09 -23.25 -24.39
C ILE A 476 -4.22 -23.67 -25.33
N ASN A 477 -4.34 -23.00 -26.49
CA ASN A 477 -5.28 -23.36 -27.54
C ASN A 477 -4.74 -22.86 -28.90
N LEU A 478 -4.74 -23.68 -29.94
CA LEU A 478 -4.22 -23.32 -31.26
C LEU A 478 -5.05 -24.02 -32.34
N SER A 479 -5.53 -23.25 -33.32
CA SER A 479 -6.21 -23.75 -34.50
C SER A 479 -5.61 -23.10 -35.76
N PRO A 480 -4.56 -23.71 -36.33
CA PRO A 480 -3.90 -23.18 -37.51
C PRO A 480 -4.85 -23.08 -38.72
N ALA A 481 -5.74 -24.06 -38.88
CA ALA A 481 -6.74 -24.09 -39.94
C ALA A 481 -7.71 -22.90 -39.89
N ASN A 482 -8.05 -22.43 -38.69
CA ASN A 482 -8.91 -21.27 -38.50
C ASN A 482 -8.13 -19.97 -38.23
N LYS A 483 -6.80 -20.01 -38.36
CA LYS A 483 -5.88 -18.89 -38.14
C LYS A 483 -6.04 -18.19 -36.78
N ARG A 484 -6.15 -18.97 -35.69
CA ARG A 484 -6.37 -18.47 -34.32
C ARG A 484 -5.58 -19.23 -33.27
N GLY A 485 -5.24 -18.57 -32.16
CA GLY A 485 -4.57 -19.17 -31.01
C GLY A 485 -4.78 -18.40 -29.71
N VAL A 486 -4.43 -19.02 -28.58
CA VAL A 486 -4.38 -18.40 -27.26
C VAL A 486 -3.04 -18.72 -26.61
N TYR A 487 -2.26 -17.68 -26.34
CA TYR A 487 -1.05 -17.75 -25.54
C TYR A 487 -1.39 -17.31 -24.11
N ARG A 488 -0.87 -18.02 -23.12
CA ARG A 488 -1.05 -17.67 -21.70
C ARG A 488 0.31 -17.55 -21.02
N PHE A 489 0.41 -16.54 -20.16
CA PHE A 489 1.51 -16.31 -19.24
C PHE A 489 0.94 -16.40 -17.83
N ARG A 490 1.59 -17.13 -16.92
CA ARG A 490 1.14 -17.27 -15.54
C ARG A 490 2.33 -17.42 -14.60
N SER A 491 2.25 -16.74 -13.47
CA SER A 491 3.18 -16.88 -12.35
C SER A 491 2.59 -17.79 -11.27
N THR A 492 3.43 -18.60 -10.62
CA THR A 492 3.03 -19.52 -9.55
C THR A 492 3.56 -19.13 -8.17
N GLU A 493 4.68 -18.39 -8.09
CA GLU A 493 5.32 -18.02 -6.81
C GLU A 493 5.87 -16.59 -6.83
N GLY A 494 5.03 -15.57 -6.57
CA GLY A 494 5.49 -14.20 -6.28
C GLY A 494 6.19 -13.41 -7.42
N TYR A 495 6.58 -14.06 -8.52
CA TYR A 495 7.22 -13.40 -9.66
C TYR A 495 6.18 -12.81 -10.62
N GLN A 496 5.74 -11.59 -10.38
CA GLN A 496 4.81 -10.88 -11.26
C GLN A 496 5.57 -10.10 -12.34
N LEU A 497 4.92 -9.87 -13.49
CA LEU A 497 5.43 -8.93 -14.50
C LEU A 497 5.36 -7.50 -13.92
N PRO A 498 6.48 -6.79 -13.73
CA PRO A 498 6.47 -5.47 -13.13
C PRO A 498 5.77 -4.44 -14.04
N PRO A 499 5.24 -3.33 -13.50
CA PRO A 499 4.68 -2.22 -14.27
C PRO A 499 5.71 -1.66 -15.25
N ASP A 500 5.43 -1.76 -16.55
CA ASP A 500 6.25 -1.19 -17.65
C ASP A 500 5.51 -1.39 -19.00
N SER A 501 6.09 -0.91 -20.10
CA SER A 501 5.67 -1.19 -21.47
C SER A 501 6.75 -1.95 -22.24
N GLY A 502 6.36 -2.93 -23.06
CA GLY A 502 7.30 -3.63 -23.93
C GLY A 502 6.78 -4.98 -24.44
N ALA A 503 7.56 -5.60 -25.34
CA ALA A 503 7.21 -6.88 -25.93
C ALA A 503 7.12 -8.00 -24.89
N ILE A 504 6.07 -8.82 -25.00
CA ILE A 504 5.79 -9.98 -24.13
C ILE A 504 5.77 -11.30 -24.90
N VAL A 505 5.56 -11.32 -26.21
CA VAL A 505 5.74 -12.54 -27.02
C VAL A 505 6.04 -12.19 -28.45
N SER A 506 6.99 -12.90 -29.04
CA SER A 506 7.24 -12.92 -30.47
C SER A 506 6.47 -14.08 -31.08
N LEU A 507 5.53 -13.80 -31.98
CA LEU A 507 4.88 -14.81 -32.82
C LEU A 507 5.63 -14.92 -34.14
N TYR A 508 5.97 -16.14 -34.54
CA TYR A 508 6.65 -16.41 -35.80
C TYR A 508 5.68 -17.00 -36.81
N PHE A 509 5.67 -16.43 -38.02
CA PHE A 509 4.88 -16.95 -39.14
C PHE A 509 5.76 -17.14 -40.37
N THR A 510 5.43 -18.13 -41.20
CA THR A 510 6.02 -18.30 -42.53
C THR A 510 4.99 -17.87 -43.59
N CYS A 511 5.44 -17.09 -44.57
CA CYS A 511 4.62 -16.65 -45.70
C CYS A 511 5.02 -17.43 -46.95
N PRO A 512 4.47 -18.64 -47.20
CA PRO A 512 4.88 -19.46 -48.34
C PRO A 512 4.65 -18.78 -49.70
N ASN A 513 3.55 -18.03 -49.84
CA ASN A 513 3.11 -17.40 -51.09
C ASN A 513 2.45 -16.04 -50.79
N GLY A 514 2.52 -15.09 -51.71
CA GLY A 514 1.84 -13.79 -51.63
C GLY A 514 2.30 -12.84 -52.73
N VAL A 515 1.56 -11.76 -52.95
CA VAL A 515 2.01 -10.61 -53.77
C VAL A 515 2.29 -9.41 -52.87
N THR A 516 3.10 -8.46 -53.36
CA THR A 516 3.39 -7.22 -52.63
C THR A 516 2.09 -6.50 -52.25
N GLY A 517 2.02 -6.04 -50.99
CA GLY A 517 0.84 -5.36 -50.45
C GLY A 517 -0.26 -6.28 -49.91
N ASP A 518 -0.17 -7.61 -50.09
CA ASP A 518 -1.08 -8.54 -49.42
C ASP A 518 -0.99 -8.39 -47.89
N THR A 519 -2.13 -8.38 -47.20
CA THR A 519 -2.16 -8.19 -45.74
C THR A 519 -2.97 -9.26 -45.02
N ASN A 520 -2.51 -9.65 -43.84
CA ASN A 520 -3.30 -10.36 -42.83
C ASN A 520 -3.35 -9.54 -41.54
N PRO A 521 -4.54 -9.07 -41.11
CA PRO A 521 -4.69 -8.47 -39.79
C PRO A 521 -4.24 -9.44 -38.70
N VAL A 522 -3.41 -8.97 -37.78
CA VAL A 522 -3.09 -9.69 -36.55
C VAL A 522 -3.84 -8.99 -35.42
N THR A 523 -4.90 -9.64 -34.96
CA THR A 523 -5.88 -9.06 -34.05
C THR A 523 -5.92 -9.83 -32.74
N ILE A 524 -6.22 -9.12 -31.66
CA ILE A 524 -6.48 -9.71 -30.36
C ILE A 524 -7.99 -9.87 -30.28
N THR A 525 -8.47 -11.11 -30.19
CA THR A 525 -9.90 -11.42 -30.25
C THR A 525 -10.18 -12.68 -29.46
N SER A 526 -11.28 -12.72 -28.71
CA SER A 526 -11.64 -13.87 -27.90
C SER A 526 -11.73 -15.17 -28.70
N TYR A 527 -11.18 -16.25 -28.15
CA TYR A 527 -11.16 -17.57 -28.79
C TYR A 527 -11.18 -18.69 -27.76
N GLY A 528 -11.95 -19.76 -28.03
CA GLY A 528 -11.99 -20.95 -27.18
C GLY A 528 -12.46 -20.70 -25.74
N GLY A 529 -13.29 -19.68 -25.52
CA GLY A 529 -13.73 -19.26 -24.18
C GLY A 529 -12.79 -18.30 -23.45
N TYR A 530 -11.65 -17.95 -24.06
CA TYR A 530 -10.68 -17.02 -23.50
C TYR A 530 -10.83 -15.63 -24.13
N ALA A 531 -10.88 -14.59 -23.30
CA ALA A 531 -10.76 -13.19 -23.69
C ALA A 531 -9.38 -12.66 -23.29
N ALA A 532 -8.98 -11.51 -23.84
CA ALA A 532 -7.78 -10.82 -23.39
C ALA A 532 -7.95 -10.41 -21.92
N LEU A 533 -6.98 -10.72 -21.07
CA LEU A 533 -7.11 -10.56 -19.63
C LEU A 533 -5.74 -10.34 -18.99
N PHE A 534 -5.67 -9.38 -18.07
CA PHE A 534 -4.55 -9.19 -17.15
C PHE A 534 -5.06 -9.48 -15.75
N THR A 535 -4.36 -10.32 -14.98
CA THR A 535 -4.69 -10.58 -13.57
C THR A 535 -3.66 -9.89 -12.69
N THR A 536 -4.12 -9.05 -11.77
CA THR A 536 -3.30 -8.24 -10.85
C THR A 536 -3.68 -8.55 -9.39
N SER A 537 -3.00 -7.92 -8.43
CA SER A 537 -3.38 -7.97 -7.01
C SER A 537 -4.79 -7.41 -6.73
N ARG A 538 -5.30 -6.48 -7.56
CA ARG A 538 -6.63 -5.87 -7.40
C ARG A 538 -7.73 -6.56 -8.22
N GLY A 539 -7.40 -7.67 -8.89
CA GLY A 539 -8.32 -8.41 -9.73
C GLY A 539 -7.97 -8.34 -11.21
N SER A 540 -8.93 -8.68 -12.05
CA SER A 540 -8.71 -8.90 -13.48
C SER A 540 -9.20 -7.73 -14.34
N VAL A 541 -8.37 -7.28 -15.27
CA VAL A 541 -8.66 -6.17 -16.19
C VAL A 541 -8.66 -6.66 -17.64
N THR A 542 -9.59 -6.12 -18.43
CA THR A 542 -9.59 -6.31 -19.89
C THR A 542 -8.71 -5.23 -20.51
N PRO A 543 -7.55 -5.57 -21.09
CA PRO A 543 -6.66 -4.57 -21.69
C PRO A 543 -7.27 -3.96 -22.96
N MET A 544 -6.93 -2.71 -23.23
CA MET A 544 -7.15 -2.07 -24.53
C MET A 544 -6.38 -2.85 -25.61
N GLN A 545 -7.05 -3.17 -26.72
CA GLN A 545 -6.48 -3.98 -27.78
C GLN A 545 -6.24 -3.12 -29.01
N VAL A 546 -4.98 -3.02 -29.43
CA VAL A 546 -4.58 -2.36 -30.67
C VAL A 546 -4.16 -3.42 -31.67
N ALA A 547 -4.94 -3.54 -32.74
CA ALA A 547 -4.65 -4.48 -33.82
C ALA A 547 -3.56 -3.96 -34.76
N GLY A 548 -2.80 -4.89 -35.31
CA GLY A 548 -1.79 -4.64 -36.33
C GLY A 548 -2.04 -5.51 -37.56
N ALA A 549 -1.02 -5.64 -38.40
CA ALA A 549 -1.12 -6.46 -39.59
C ALA A 549 0.25 -7.03 -39.96
N LEU A 550 0.22 -8.19 -40.59
CA LEU A 550 1.33 -8.70 -41.36
C LEU A 550 1.14 -8.28 -42.82
N VAL A 551 2.14 -7.63 -43.40
CA VAL A 551 2.13 -7.13 -44.78
C VAL A 551 3.20 -7.86 -45.58
N VAL A 552 2.85 -8.47 -46.70
CA VAL A 552 3.86 -9.03 -47.60
C VAL A 552 4.52 -7.93 -48.39
N CYS A 553 5.84 -8.01 -48.42
CA CYS A 553 6.70 -7.23 -49.29
C CYS A 553 7.48 -8.21 -50.17
N ILE A 554 7.62 -7.87 -51.44
CA ILE A 554 8.65 -8.48 -52.28
C ILE A 554 9.80 -7.46 -52.32
N PRO A 555 10.97 -7.75 -51.72
CA PRO A 555 12.08 -6.80 -51.69
C PRO A 555 12.42 -6.29 -53.09
N GLY A 556 12.42 -4.98 -53.31
CA GLY A 556 12.74 -4.36 -54.60
C GLY A 556 11.63 -4.37 -55.66
N ASP A 557 10.43 -4.87 -55.36
CA ASP A 557 9.20 -4.67 -56.16
C ASP A 557 8.58 -3.31 -55.80
N ILE A 558 9.14 -2.26 -56.37
CA ILE A 558 8.84 -0.86 -56.07
C ILE A 558 7.57 -0.41 -56.78
N ASN A 559 7.32 -0.96 -57.97
CA ASN A 559 6.15 -0.63 -58.78
C ASN A 559 4.90 -1.46 -58.44
N ASN A 560 5.02 -2.44 -57.53
CA ASN A 560 3.97 -3.33 -57.04
C ASN A 560 3.34 -4.23 -58.13
N ASP A 561 4.15 -4.74 -59.07
CA ASP A 561 3.69 -5.62 -60.15
C ASP A 561 3.84 -7.13 -59.85
N GLY A 562 4.50 -7.46 -58.73
CA GLY A 562 4.65 -8.82 -58.24
C GLY A 562 5.77 -9.62 -58.92
N LEU A 563 6.61 -9.00 -59.75
CA LEU A 563 7.72 -9.67 -60.45
C LEU A 563 9.04 -9.64 -59.66
N GLY A 564 9.07 -8.98 -58.51
CA GLY A 564 10.32 -8.71 -57.79
C GLY A 564 11.18 -7.69 -58.52
N PRO A 565 12.43 -7.46 -58.07
CA PRO A 565 13.27 -6.37 -58.57
C PRO A 565 13.61 -6.55 -60.05
N ASP A 566 13.01 -5.71 -60.88
CA ASP A 566 13.23 -5.67 -62.32
C ASP A 566 13.52 -4.24 -62.83
N ILE A 567 13.64 -4.08 -64.15
CA ILE A 567 14.00 -2.78 -64.73
C ILE A 567 12.87 -1.75 -64.63
N SER A 568 11.64 -2.22 -64.51
CA SER A 568 10.44 -1.39 -64.32
C SER A 568 10.45 -0.76 -62.93
N ASP A 569 10.94 -1.46 -61.92
CA ASP A 569 11.16 -0.91 -60.56
C ASP A 569 12.22 0.19 -60.55
N LEU A 570 13.33 -0.05 -61.24
CA LEU A 570 14.38 0.96 -61.39
C LEU A 570 13.83 2.24 -62.05
N VAL A 571 13.02 2.07 -63.11
CA VAL A 571 12.38 3.20 -63.80
C VAL A 571 11.41 3.92 -62.87
N TYR A 572 10.61 3.18 -62.11
CA TYR A 572 9.68 3.76 -61.14
C TYR A 572 10.42 4.58 -60.07
N MET A 573 11.47 4.01 -59.48
CA MET A 573 12.31 4.66 -58.47
C MET A 573 12.93 5.96 -59.00
N VAL A 574 13.49 5.94 -60.21
CA VAL A 574 14.04 7.15 -60.85
C VAL A 574 12.95 8.19 -61.08
N ASP A 575 11.76 7.76 -61.50
CA ASP A 575 10.64 8.68 -61.76
C ASP A 575 10.13 9.34 -60.47
N TYR A 576 9.95 8.55 -59.40
CA TYR A 576 9.60 9.04 -58.07
C TYR A 576 10.63 10.06 -57.55
N MET A 577 11.92 9.70 -57.58
CA MET A 577 12.98 10.50 -56.98
C MET A 577 13.35 11.77 -57.75
N PHE A 578 13.32 11.71 -59.08
CA PHE A 578 13.90 12.77 -59.93
C PHE A 578 12.90 13.46 -60.85
N ASN A 579 11.76 12.82 -61.16
CA ASN A 579 10.79 13.35 -62.12
C ASN A 579 9.43 13.70 -61.49
N GLY A 580 9.26 13.50 -60.17
CA GLY A 580 8.02 13.82 -59.46
C GLY A 580 6.92 12.76 -59.63
N GLY A 581 7.30 11.51 -59.88
CA GLY A 581 6.40 10.36 -59.86
C GLY A 581 5.75 10.14 -58.47
N PRO A 582 4.70 9.31 -58.39
CA PRO A 582 4.04 8.99 -57.13
C PRO A 582 4.98 8.20 -56.18
N PRO A 583 4.81 8.33 -54.85
CA PRO A 583 5.54 7.50 -53.90
C PRO A 583 5.13 6.02 -54.02
N PRO A 584 6.05 5.07 -53.74
CA PRO A 584 5.74 3.65 -53.69
C PRO A 584 4.59 3.34 -52.73
N GLU A 585 3.70 2.43 -53.11
CA GLU A 585 2.51 2.07 -52.31
C GLU A 585 2.90 1.41 -50.97
N VAL A 586 3.98 0.63 -50.98
CA VAL A 586 4.59 0.01 -49.80
C VAL A 586 6.03 0.54 -49.67
N PRO A 587 6.28 1.62 -48.93
CA PRO A 587 7.61 2.24 -48.86
C PRO A 587 8.76 1.29 -48.51
N ALA A 588 8.47 0.23 -47.74
CA ALA A 588 9.43 -0.79 -47.36
C ALA A 588 9.97 -1.65 -48.53
N THR A 589 9.34 -1.65 -49.70
CA THR A 589 9.89 -2.31 -50.90
C THR A 589 10.91 -1.45 -51.65
N ALA A 590 10.94 -0.15 -51.37
CA ALA A 590 11.83 0.82 -52.00
C ALA A 590 13.05 1.19 -51.15
N ASP A 591 13.05 0.89 -49.86
CA ASP A 591 14.24 0.90 -49.00
C ASP A 591 15.00 -0.43 -49.17
N VAL A 592 15.69 -0.56 -50.30
CA VAL A 592 16.30 -1.83 -50.73
C VAL A 592 17.67 -2.08 -50.09
N ASP A 593 18.28 -1.04 -49.52
CA ASP A 593 19.54 -1.15 -48.77
C ASP A 593 19.35 -1.38 -47.27
N GLY A 594 18.10 -1.33 -46.79
CA GLY A 594 17.72 -1.63 -45.41
C GLY A 594 18.08 -0.53 -44.42
N SER A 595 18.15 0.72 -44.88
CA SER A 595 18.57 1.88 -44.08
C SER A 595 17.54 2.37 -43.06
N GLY A 596 16.29 1.87 -43.12
CA GLY A 596 15.27 2.11 -42.09
C GLY A 596 14.28 3.23 -42.44
N GLY A 597 13.86 3.31 -43.70
CA GLY A 597 12.65 4.02 -44.14
C GLY A 597 12.86 5.32 -44.91
N LEU A 598 14.09 5.66 -45.31
CA LEU A 598 14.35 6.80 -46.20
C LEU A 598 14.67 6.29 -47.60
N ILE A 599 13.71 6.43 -48.54
CA ILE A 599 13.95 6.14 -49.95
C ILE A 599 14.87 7.23 -50.52
N ASP A 600 16.14 6.90 -50.74
CA ASP A 600 17.16 7.84 -51.19
C ASP A 600 18.04 7.29 -52.33
N ILE A 601 19.12 8.02 -52.68
CA ILE A 601 19.96 7.66 -53.82
C ILE A 601 20.79 6.40 -53.56
N ALA A 602 21.04 6.06 -52.29
CA ALA A 602 21.70 4.82 -51.90
C ALA A 602 20.84 3.61 -52.31
N ASP A 603 19.53 3.67 -52.10
CA ASP A 603 18.59 2.62 -52.55
C ASP A 603 18.63 2.44 -54.06
N LEU A 604 18.61 3.54 -54.82
CA LEU A 604 18.70 3.45 -56.28
C LEU A 604 20.04 2.83 -56.71
N VAL A 605 21.15 3.24 -56.10
CA VAL A 605 22.48 2.67 -56.39
C VAL A 605 22.54 1.19 -56.01
N TYR A 606 21.94 0.81 -54.89
CA TYR A 606 21.87 -0.58 -54.43
C TYR A 606 21.07 -1.45 -55.39
N LEU A 607 19.91 -0.98 -55.85
CA LEU A 607 19.08 -1.67 -56.84
C LEU A 607 19.83 -1.84 -58.17
N VAL A 608 20.53 -0.80 -58.65
CA VAL A 608 21.40 -0.90 -59.83
C VAL A 608 22.49 -1.96 -59.61
N ASP A 609 23.13 -1.96 -58.44
CA ASP A 609 24.25 -2.86 -58.16
C ASP A 609 23.82 -4.33 -58.13
N PHE A 610 22.69 -4.61 -57.48
CA PHE A 610 22.05 -5.92 -57.48
C PHE A 610 21.73 -6.41 -58.90
N MET A 611 21.08 -5.56 -59.70
CA MET A 611 20.58 -5.95 -61.02
C MET A 611 21.67 -6.13 -62.08
N PHE A 612 22.73 -5.32 -62.03
CA PHE A 612 23.66 -5.19 -63.15
C PHE A 612 25.11 -5.56 -62.84
N THR A 613 25.50 -5.55 -61.56
CA THR A 613 26.91 -5.76 -61.16
C THR A 613 27.10 -6.89 -60.14
N GLY A 614 26.03 -7.60 -59.81
CA GLY A 614 26.08 -8.80 -58.94
C GLY A 614 26.13 -8.46 -57.45
N GLY A 615 25.57 -7.30 -57.07
CA GLY A 615 25.37 -6.90 -55.69
C GLY A 615 24.44 -7.84 -54.89
N PRO A 616 24.37 -7.67 -53.57
CA PRO A 616 23.48 -8.43 -52.69
C PRO A 616 21.99 -8.22 -53.04
N ALA A 617 21.17 -9.22 -52.72
CA ALA A 617 19.71 -9.13 -52.94
C ALA A 617 19.07 -8.04 -52.07
N PRO A 618 18.00 -7.37 -52.55
CA PRO A 618 17.23 -6.46 -51.71
C PRO A 618 16.63 -7.17 -50.51
N GLU A 619 16.54 -6.47 -49.39
CA GLU A 619 15.83 -6.91 -48.19
C GLU A 619 14.58 -6.05 -47.98
N CYS A 620 13.57 -6.56 -47.27
CA CYS A 620 12.49 -5.68 -46.82
C CYS A 620 12.95 -4.91 -45.59
N ALA A 621 12.84 -3.59 -45.62
CA ALA A 621 13.03 -2.79 -44.42
C ALA A 621 11.95 -3.12 -43.36
N ILE A 622 12.38 -3.18 -42.10
CA ILE A 622 11.56 -3.48 -40.90
C ILE A 622 11.01 -2.19 -40.31
#